data_AF-A0A932MXI2-F1
#
_entry.id   AF-A0A932MXI2-F1
#
_cell.length_a   1.000
_cell.length_b   1.000
_cell.length_c   1.000
_cell.angle_alpha   90.00
_cell.angle_beta   90.00
_cell.angle_gamma   90.00
#
_symmetry.space_group_name_H-M   'P 1'
#
loop_
_entity.id
_entity.type
_entity.pdbx_description
1 polymer ?
#
loop_
_entity_poly.entity_id
_entity_poly.type
_entity_poly.pdbx_seq_one_letter_code
_entity_poly.pdbx_strand_id
1 'polypeptide(L)'
;MQRWTLAGVLAATSAAGFTVVRDPNTAAPIRWPTPEVSLTLQQDGSDDVADGSDLAAMRNAMAVWGLVTCSDFAFSEAGTTPSRSATDDGTNLVTFLESGWPGGASGAVALTTWYRDTGPNPDQWREADVILNGQDFCWATQGALTCHDIQSVLTHELGHVLGLWHAADPQATLYARTQEGLVYGRNLAADDVAGLCYLYPPGAFTCASDADCPAMFGYYGGGAVRTRCSAGSCAQGSTTYGLDCFAASHCASGQCMADPESPTAYEPGFCTQACSLAAQDCPQGDLCSDASGAALCWRGRDDCPNTARRTECQASLGSNGYCVQDSDGLLRCRRTCLVDEHCGGEECYGGTGGVPPGFCKPVGAKILGEPCEHGLECAQLTCAGAGTTPTCSPWPYSNTTP
;
A
#
# COMPACT_ATOMS: atom_id res chain seq x y z
N MET A 1 25.53 34.40 -30.09
CA MET A 1 24.16 33.97 -29.72
C MET A 1 24.25 32.51 -29.32
N GLN A 2 24.39 32.21 -28.03
CA GLN A 2 24.40 30.82 -27.54
C GLN A 2 22.97 30.42 -27.22
N ARG A 3 22.46 29.44 -27.98
CA ARG A 3 21.19 28.76 -27.71
C ARG A 3 21.40 27.77 -26.58
N TRP A 4 20.61 27.88 -25.53
CA TRP A 4 20.48 26.87 -24.49
C TRP A 4 19.24 26.04 -24.81
N THR A 5 19.40 24.75 -25.04
CA THR A 5 18.30 23.79 -25.15
C THR A 5 18.11 23.18 -23.76
N LEU A 6 17.01 23.52 -23.09
CA LEU A 6 16.56 22.75 -21.93
C LEU A 6 15.98 21.42 -22.45
N ALA A 7 16.67 20.32 -22.18
CA ALA A 7 16.05 18.99 -22.22
C ALA A 7 15.35 18.80 -20.88
N GLY A 8 14.05 19.09 -20.83
CA GLY A 8 13.22 18.74 -19.69
C GLY A 8 13.04 17.23 -19.65
N VAL A 9 13.64 16.57 -18.66
CA VAL A 9 13.24 15.22 -18.28
C VAL A 9 11.92 15.38 -17.52
N LEU A 10 10.81 15.11 -18.20
CA LEU A 10 9.54 14.86 -17.52
C LEU A 10 9.67 13.48 -16.88
N ALA A 11 10.05 13.46 -15.61
CA ALA A 11 9.75 12.31 -14.77
C ALA A 11 8.22 12.23 -14.69
N ALA A 12 7.64 11.15 -15.23
CA ALA A 12 6.26 10.82 -14.96
C ALA A 12 6.19 10.38 -13.50
N THR A 13 5.99 11.32 -12.58
CA THR A 13 5.59 10.99 -11.22
C THR A 13 4.24 10.29 -11.33
N SER A 14 4.14 9.06 -10.81
CA SER A 14 2.84 8.48 -10.51
C SER A 14 2.03 9.52 -9.73
N ALA A 15 0.77 9.70 -10.12
CA ALA A 15 -0.09 10.69 -9.49
C ALA A 15 -0.43 10.18 -8.09
N ALA A 16 0.26 10.67 -7.06
CA ALA A 16 -0.07 10.38 -5.67
C ALA A 16 -1.41 11.05 -5.33
N GLY A 17 -2.33 10.36 -4.67
CA GLY A 17 -3.59 10.96 -4.29
C GLY A 17 -4.19 10.17 -3.16
N PHE A 18 -3.95 10.63 -1.94
CA PHE A 18 -4.24 9.86 -0.73
C PHE A 18 -5.62 10.20 -0.16
N THR A 19 -6.11 9.32 0.71
CA THR A 19 -7.35 9.55 1.44
C THR A 19 -7.09 9.71 2.93
N VAL A 20 -7.73 10.69 3.56
CA VAL A 20 -7.71 10.87 5.02
C VAL A 20 -9.11 10.90 5.63
N VAL A 21 -9.20 10.52 6.90
CA VAL A 21 -10.43 10.64 7.68
C VAL A 21 -10.66 12.09 8.09
N ARG A 22 -11.91 12.56 8.01
CA ARG A 22 -12.28 13.94 8.34
C ARG A 22 -13.43 14.04 9.32
N ASP A 23 -13.53 15.19 9.99
CA ASP A 23 -14.70 15.53 10.79
C ASP A 23 -15.86 16.04 9.90
N PRO A 24 -17.09 15.54 10.10
CA PRO A 24 -18.28 15.95 9.34
C PRO A 24 -18.62 17.43 9.38
N ASN A 25 -18.31 18.10 10.48
CA ASN A 25 -18.76 19.47 10.77
C ASN A 25 -17.75 20.51 10.31
N THR A 26 -16.46 20.25 10.51
CA THR A 26 -15.37 21.17 10.14
C THR A 26 -14.78 20.86 8.77
N ALA A 27 -15.00 19.64 8.26
CA ALA A 27 -14.32 19.06 7.10
C ALA A 27 -12.79 18.97 7.25
N ALA A 28 -12.26 19.23 8.46
CA ALA A 28 -10.84 19.12 8.75
C ALA A 28 -10.44 17.64 8.94
N PRO A 29 -9.18 17.26 8.64
CA PRO A 29 -8.67 15.93 8.93
C PRO A 29 -8.69 15.65 10.44
N ILE A 30 -9.03 14.42 10.81
CA ILE A 30 -8.87 13.93 12.19
C ILE A 30 -7.48 13.33 12.31
N ARG A 31 -6.68 13.82 13.27
CA ARG A 31 -5.28 13.41 13.45
C ARG A 31 -4.84 13.46 14.90
N TRP A 32 -3.68 12.88 15.22
CA TRP A 32 -3.07 13.01 16.53
C TRP A 32 -2.61 14.47 16.79
N PRO A 33 -2.70 14.95 18.04
CA PRO A 33 -2.27 16.31 18.40
C PRO A 33 -0.75 16.49 18.36
N THR A 34 0.00 15.39 18.50
CA THR A 34 1.46 15.34 18.45
C THR A 34 1.92 14.40 17.34
N PRO A 35 3.08 14.65 16.70
CA PRO A 35 3.66 13.77 15.69
C PRO A 35 4.35 12.55 16.33
N GLU A 36 3.79 12.01 17.41
CA GLU A 36 4.28 10.80 18.05
C GLU A 36 3.09 10.03 18.61
N VAL A 37 3.05 8.73 18.34
CA VAL A 37 2.07 7.80 18.93
C VAL A 37 2.83 6.64 19.55
N SER A 38 2.64 6.46 20.85
CA SER A 38 3.21 5.32 21.56
C SER A 38 2.27 4.11 21.46
N LEU A 39 2.78 2.96 21.03
CA LEU A 39 2.05 1.70 20.90
C LEU A 39 2.53 0.70 21.96
N THR A 40 1.59 0.01 22.58
CA THR A 40 1.87 -1.15 23.45
C THR A 40 1.68 -2.42 22.62
N LEU A 41 2.65 -3.34 22.67
CA LEU A 41 2.55 -4.61 21.95
C LEU A 41 2.02 -5.71 22.88
N GLN A 42 1.12 -6.55 22.39
CA GLN A 42 0.76 -7.75 23.13
C GLN A 42 1.95 -8.71 23.17
N GLN A 43 2.32 -9.15 24.37
CA GLN A 43 3.63 -9.76 24.65
C GLN A 43 3.84 -11.15 24.02
N ASP A 44 2.75 -11.88 23.74
CA ASP A 44 2.81 -13.26 23.23
C ASP A 44 2.81 -13.26 21.70
N GLY A 45 2.40 -12.16 21.06
CA GLY A 45 2.29 -12.06 19.61
C GLY A 45 1.33 -13.07 19.00
N SER A 46 1.70 -13.64 17.86
CA SER A 46 0.91 -14.63 17.12
C SER A 46 1.30 -16.06 17.51
N ASP A 47 0.32 -16.94 17.71
CA ASP A 47 0.59 -18.34 18.03
C ASP A 47 1.15 -19.17 16.85
N ASP A 48 1.11 -18.61 15.62
CA ASP A 48 1.76 -19.17 14.42
C ASP A 48 3.29 -18.96 14.41
N VAL A 49 3.82 -18.04 15.21
CA VAL A 49 5.22 -17.60 15.17
C VAL A 49 5.92 -17.86 16.51
N ALA A 50 6.67 -18.95 16.60
CA ALA A 50 7.28 -19.39 17.87
C ALA A 50 8.68 -18.84 18.18
N ASP A 51 9.33 -18.16 17.22
CA ASP A 51 10.73 -17.71 17.32
C ASP A 51 10.90 -16.24 17.77
N GLY A 52 9.79 -15.55 18.05
CA GLY A 52 9.76 -14.15 18.45
C GLY A 52 9.99 -13.16 17.29
N SER A 53 10.04 -13.65 16.05
CA SER A 53 10.19 -12.78 14.87
C SER A 53 8.96 -11.92 14.60
N ASP A 54 7.82 -12.24 15.19
CA ASP A 54 6.57 -11.48 15.13
C ASP A 54 6.69 -10.11 15.82
N LEU A 55 7.23 -10.05 17.05
CA LEU A 55 7.53 -8.78 17.72
C LEU A 55 8.57 -7.96 16.96
N ALA A 56 9.54 -8.62 16.30
CA ALA A 56 10.47 -7.93 15.42
C ALA A 56 9.77 -7.37 14.17
N ALA A 57 8.87 -8.13 13.55
CA ALA A 57 8.06 -7.68 12.42
C ALA A 57 7.14 -6.50 12.80
N MET A 58 6.57 -6.53 14.02
CA MET A 58 5.75 -5.44 14.52
C MET A 58 6.55 -4.14 14.68
N ARG A 59 7.74 -4.22 15.28
CA ARG A 59 8.67 -3.09 15.40
C ARG A 59 9.13 -2.57 14.05
N ASN A 60 9.36 -3.46 13.08
CA ASN A 60 9.71 -3.06 11.73
C ASN A 60 8.58 -2.26 11.06
N ALA A 61 7.32 -2.69 11.23
CA ALA A 61 6.15 -1.95 10.71
C ALA A 61 6.05 -0.54 11.31
N MET A 62 6.32 -0.39 12.61
CA MET A 62 6.39 0.93 13.27
C MET A 62 7.50 1.80 12.68
N ALA A 63 8.68 1.21 12.46
CA ALA A 63 9.87 1.94 12.04
C ALA A 63 9.72 2.57 10.64
N VAL A 64 9.00 1.92 9.71
CA VAL A 64 8.90 2.40 8.31
C VAL A 64 8.34 3.82 8.22
N TRP A 65 7.36 4.14 9.07
CA TRP A 65 6.70 5.44 9.09
C TRP A 65 7.64 6.56 9.54
N GLY A 66 8.60 6.26 10.43
CA GLY A 66 9.63 7.20 10.88
C GLY A 66 10.76 7.43 9.87
N LEU A 67 10.78 6.71 8.73
CA LEU A 67 11.78 6.91 7.67
C LEU A 67 11.40 8.03 6.69
N VAL A 68 10.18 8.56 6.79
CA VAL A 68 9.62 9.54 5.85
C VAL A 68 10.15 10.94 6.15
N THR A 69 11.01 11.46 5.28
CA THR A 69 11.74 12.72 5.54
C THR A 69 10.89 14.00 5.47
N CYS A 70 9.67 13.94 4.92
CA CYS A 70 8.76 15.09 4.88
C CYS A 70 7.79 15.14 6.06
N SER A 71 7.97 14.26 7.05
CA SER A 71 7.19 14.23 8.28
C SER A 71 8.12 14.15 9.49
N ASP A 72 7.69 14.74 10.61
CA ASP A 72 8.33 14.53 11.91
C ASP A 72 7.67 13.38 12.70
N PHE A 73 6.75 12.64 12.08
CA PHE A 73 5.99 11.60 12.75
C PHE A 73 6.84 10.38 13.08
N ALA A 74 6.68 9.84 14.29
CA ALA A 74 7.22 8.53 14.64
C ALA A 74 6.25 7.72 15.52
N PHE A 75 6.30 6.40 15.37
CA PHE A 75 5.76 5.48 16.37
C PHE A 75 6.83 5.14 17.40
N SER A 76 6.45 5.06 18.68
CA SER A 76 7.32 4.60 19.77
C SER A 76 6.72 3.40 20.50
N GLU A 77 7.56 2.52 21.06
CA GLU A 77 7.10 1.35 21.83
C GLU A 77 6.94 1.72 23.31
N ALA A 78 5.72 1.59 23.84
CA ALA A 78 5.38 1.83 25.25
C ALA A 78 5.64 0.60 26.15
N GLY A 79 6.22 -0.46 25.59
CA GLY A 79 6.44 -1.76 26.23
C GLY A 79 5.43 -2.81 25.79
N THR A 80 5.36 -3.90 26.56
CA THR A 80 4.48 -5.03 26.26
C THR A 80 3.44 -5.25 27.35
N THR A 81 2.31 -5.87 26.99
CA THR A 81 1.22 -6.22 27.92
C THR A 81 0.74 -7.66 27.72
N PRO A 82 0.29 -8.36 28.79
CA PRO A 82 -0.42 -9.63 28.64
C PRO A 82 -1.87 -9.45 28.13
N SER A 83 -2.43 -8.24 28.21
CA SER A 83 -3.81 -7.98 27.79
C SER A 83 -3.97 -8.11 26.28
N ARG A 84 -5.05 -8.77 25.84
CA ARG A 84 -5.53 -8.78 24.44
C ARG A 84 -6.78 -7.90 24.24
N SER A 85 -7.16 -7.12 25.26
CA SER A 85 -8.38 -6.30 25.25
C SER A 85 -8.12 -4.98 24.54
N ALA A 86 -8.62 -4.83 23.31
CA ALA A 86 -8.65 -3.58 22.54
C ALA A 86 -9.96 -2.84 22.83
N THR A 87 -9.91 -1.86 23.72
CA THR A 87 -11.05 -1.11 24.25
C THR A 87 -10.59 0.27 24.69
N ASP A 88 -11.46 1.29 24.61
CA ASP A 88 -11.27 2.68 25.10
C ASP A 88 -10.76 2.76 26.56
N ASP A 89 -9.45 2.56 26.75
CA ASP A 89 -8.77 2.44 28.04
C ASP A 89 -7.55 3.36 28.19
N GLY A 90 -7.26 4.15 27.15
CA GLY A 90 -6.13 5.06 27.04
C GLY A 90 -4.84 4.42 26.52
N THR A 91 -4.87 3.14 26.12
CA THR A 91 -3.72 2.41 25.58
C THR A 91 -3.89 2.20 24.09
N ASN A 92 -2.88 2.56 23.30
CA ASN A 92 -2.86 2.14 21.90
C ASN A 92 -2.29 0.72 21.81
N LEU A 93 -3.14 -0.30 21.72
CA LEU A 93 -2.71 -1.70 21.75
C LEU A 93 -2.57 -2.28 20.33
N VAL A 94 -1.46 -2.99 20.06
CA VAL A 94 -1.35 -3.92 18.92
C VAL A 94 -1.45 -5.33 19.46
N THR A 95 -2.47 -6.09 19.03
CA THR A 95 -2.74 -7.44 19.54
C THR A 95 -3.19 -8.39 18.45
N PHE A 96 -2.93 -9.68 18.65
CA PHE A 96 -3.61 -10.76 17.92
C PHE A 96 -4.83 -11.23 18.70
N LEU A 97 -5.90 -11.58 18.01
CA LEU A 97 -7.00 -12.35 18.59
C LEU A 97 -6.99 -13.77 18.00
N GLU A 98 -6.49 -14.73 18.77
CA GLU A 98 -6.48 -16.16 18.40
C GLU A 98 -7.85 -16.82 18.55
N SER A 99 -8.79 -16.14 19.20
CA SER A 99 -10.17 -16.59 19.34
C SER A 99 -11.10 -15.42 19.67
N GLY A 100 -12.38 -15.59 19.39
CA GLY A 100 -13.40 -14.58 19.66
C GLY A 100 -13.38 -13.43 18.66
N TRP A 101 -12.94 -13.67 17.42
CA TRP A 101 -12.99 -12.65 16.36
C TRP A 101 -14.41 -12.11 16.20
N PRO A 102 -14.62 -10.78 16.19
CA PRO A 102 -15.95 -10.20 16.14
C PRO A 102 -16.66 -10.56 14.82
N GLY A 103 -17.82 -11.21 14.92
CA GLY A 103 -18.58 -11.64 13.73
C GLY A 103 -18.99 -10.49 12.79
N GLY A 104 -19.05 -9.25 13.30
CA GLY A 104 -19.28 -8.05 12.48
C GLY A 104 -18.12 -7.69 11.54
N ALA A 105 -16.94 -8.28 11.74
CA ALA A 105 -15.75 -8.13 10.92
C ALA A 105 -15.31 -9.47 10.29
N SER A 106 -16.26 -10.38 10.06
CA SER A 106 -15.98 -11.65 9.40
C SER A 106 -15.29 -11.43 8.04
N GLY A 107 -14.19 -12.14 7.80
CA GLY A 107 -13.39 -12.03 6.59
C GLY A 107 -12.33 -10.93 6.58
N ALA A 108 -12.28 -10.07 7.61
CA ALA A 108 -11.20 -9.09 7.77
C ALA A 108 -9.95 -9.77 8.36
N VAL A 109 -8.79 -9.49 7.76
CA VAL A 109 -7.47 -9.97 8.22
C VAL A 109 -7.00 -9.20 9.45
N ALA A 110 -7.38 -7.93 9.55
CA ALA A 110 -7.07 -7.07 10.67
C ALA A 110 -8.10 -5.94 10.77
N LEU A 111 -8.08 -5.22 11.90
CA LEU A 111 -8.90 -4.05 12.16
C LEU A 111 -8.10 -3.01 12.94
N THR A 112 -8.33 -1.74 12.61
CA THR A 112 -7.97 -0.62 13.46
C THR A 112 -9.23 0.01 14.05
N THR A 113 -9.25 0.21 15.36
CA THR A 113 -10.32 0.95 16.06
C THR A 113 -9.79 2.26 16.56
N TRP A 114 -10.61 3.32 16.53
CA TRP A 114 -10.24 4.65 16.99
C TRP A 114 -11.22 5.22 17.98
N TYR A 115 -10.68 5.99 18.90
CA TYR A 115 -11.45 6.84 19.79
C TYR A 115 -10.99 8.29 19.63
N ARG A 116 -11.95 9.19 19.43
CA ARG A 116 -11.72 10.63 19.22
C ARG A 116 -12.29 11.47 20.34
N ASP A 117 -11.70 12.62 20.60
CA ASP A 117 -12.29 13.59 21.53
C ASP A 117 -13.72 13.94 21.08
N THR A 118 -14.65 14.02 22.04
CA THR A 118 -16.03 14.45 21.82
C THR A 118 -16.28 15.86 22.37
N GLY A 119 -15.24 16.50 22.91
CA GLY A 119 -15.20 17.88 23.34
C GLY A 119 -15.11 18.88 22.18
N PRO A 120 -14.71 20.14 22.44
CA PRO A 120 -14.77 21.22 21.46
C PRO A 120 -13.80 21.06 20.27
N ASN A 121 -12.85 20.13 20.33
CA ASN A 121 -11.91 19.80 19.25
C ASN A 121 -12.10 18.34 18.79
N PRO A 122 -13.23 17.98 18.15
CA PRO A 122 -13.52 16.61 17.73
C PRO A 122 -12.63 16.10 16.57
N ASP A 123 -11.71 16.94 16.11
CA ASP A 123 -10.75 16.69 15.02
C ASP A 123 -9.46 15.99 15.52
N GLN A 124 -9.48 15.38 16.71
CA GLN A 124 -8.31 14.75 17.32
C GLN A 124 -8.55 13.30 17.78
N TRP A 125 -7.61 12.42 17.42
CA TRP A 125 -7.52 11.08 17.99
C TRP A 125 -7.00 11.13 19.42
N ARG A 126 -7.55 10.28 20.30
CA ARG A 126 -7.03 10.07 21.66
C ARG A 126 -6.43 8.68 21.87
N GLU A 127 -6.93 7.70 21.11
CA GLU A 127 -6.59 6.29 21.28
C GLU A 127 -6.89 5.55 19.98
N ALA A 128 -6.06 4.56 19.65
CA ALA A 128 -6.30 3.61 18.59
C ALA A 128 -5.73 2.23 18.92
N ASP A 129 -6.50 1.18 18.63
CA ASP A 129 -6.06 -0.20 18.76
C ASP A 129 -5.96 -0.87 17.39
N VAL A 130 -4.99 -1.77 17.24
CA VAL A 130 -4.82 -2.64 16.08
C VAL A 130 -5.02 -4.09 16.51
N ILE A 131 -5.92 -4.77 15.82
CA ILE A 131 -6.36 -6.12 16.13
C ILE A 131 -6.13 -7.00 14.91
N LEU A 132 -5.19 -7.93 15.01
CA LEU A 132 -4.82 -8.88 13.96
C LEU A 132 -5.62 -10.18 14.16
N ASN A 133 -6.24 -10.69 13.09
CA ASN A 133 -7.09 -11.88 13.16
C ASN A 133 -6.25 -13.17 13.11
N GLY A 134 -5.86 -13.68 14.28
CA GLY A 134 -5.20 -14.99 14.39
C GLY A 134 -6.17 -16.18 14.46
N GLN A 135 -7.45 -15.94 14.73
CA GLN A 135 -8.46 -16.98 14.74
C GLN A 135 -8.70 -17.59 13.36
N ASP A 136 -8.81 -16.74 12.33
CA ASP A 136 -9.25 -17.16 10.99
C ASP A 136 -8.11 -17.23 9.96
N PHE A 137 -6.93 -16.64 10.25
CA PHE A 137 -5.83 -16.49 9.29
C PHE A 137 -4.48 -16.88 9.89
N CYS A 138 -3.61 -17.46 9.04
CA CYS A 138 -2.23 -17.78 9.39
C CYS A 138 -1.31 -16.55 9.26
N TRP A 139 -0.31 -16.45 10.14
CA TRP A 139 0.68 -15.37 10.16
C TRP A 139 2.12 -15.84 9.97
N ALA A 140 2.92 -15.02 9.31
CA ALA A 140 4.34 -15.25 9.08
C ALA A 140 5.14 -13.94 9.03
N THR A 141 6.47 -14.07 9.11
CA THR A 141 7.41 -12.92 9.17
C THR A 141 8.44 -12.92 8.03
N GLN A 142 8.47 -13.98 7.21
CA GLN A 142 9.45 -14.19 6.16
C GLN A 142 8.81 -14.36 4.76
N GLY A 143 7.63 -13.77 4.54
CA GLY A 143 6.96 -13.81 3.24
C GLY A 143 6.50 -15.21 2.83
N ALA A 144 6.01 -16.01 3.77
CA ALA A 144 5.47 -17.33 3.47
C ALA A 144 4.26 -17.21 2.54
N LEU A 145 4.24 -17.97 1.43
CA LEU A 145 3.20 -17.87 0.41
C LEU A 145 1.80 -18.32 0.86
N THR A 146 1.69 -18.92 2.03
CA THR A 146 0.46 -19.53 2.57
C THR A 146 -0.03 -18.84 3.85
N CYS A 147 0.60 -17.74 4.25
CA CYS A 147 0.26 -16.99 5.46
C CYS A 147 0.40 -15.49 5.19
N HIS A 148 -0.32 -14.68 5.94
CA HIS A 148 -0.19 -13.23 5.87
C HIS A 148 1.10 -12.76 6.51
N ASP A 149 1.72 -11.74 5.91
CA ASP A 149 2.93 -11.16 6.44
C ASP A 149 2.63 -10.12 7.53
N ILE A 150 3.10 -10.37 8.76
CA ILE A 150 2.82 -9.52 9.93
C ILE A 150 3.27 -8.07 9.67
N GLN A 151 4.49 -7.88 9.14
CA GLN A 151 5.00 -6.53 8.89
C GLN A 151 4.15 -5.83 7.82
N SER A 152 3.79 -6.52 6.73
CA SER A 152 2.99 -5.93 5.67
C SER A 152 1.61 -5.50 6.16
N VAL A 153 0.87 -6.38 6.86
CA VAL A 153 -0.47 -6.05 7.34
C VAL A 153 -0.42 -5.02 8.45
N LEU A 154 0.50 -5.12 9.40
CA LEU A 154 0.58 -4.11 10.44
C LEU A 154 0.99 -2.74 9.89
N THR A 155 1.84 -2.67 8.86
CA THR A 155 2.18 -1.37 8.25
C THR A 155 0.93 -0.69 7.68
N HIS A 156 0.03 -1.44 7.06
CA HIS A 156 -1.29 -0.97 6.61
C HIS A 156 -2.14 -0.44 7.77
N GLU A 157 -2.33 -1.25 8.82
CA GLU A 157 -3.12 -0.85 9.99
C GLU A 157 -2.54 0.36 10.73
N LEU A 158 -1.20 0.52 10.74
CA LEU A 158 -0.59 1.72 11.30
C LEU A 158 -0.87 2.98 10.47
N GLY A 159 -1.09 2.85 9.15
CA GLY A 159 -1.61 3.96 8.34
C GLY A 159 -3.01 4.38 8.78
N HIS A 160 -3.85 3.42 9.14
CA HIS A 160 -5.14 3.69 9.77
C HIS A 160 -4.99 4.39 11.12
N VAL A 161 -4.09 3.95 12.00
CA VAL A 161 -3.79 4.62 13.28
C VAL A 161 -3.45 6.11 13.06
N LEU A 162 -2.74 6.44 11.98
CA LEU A 162 -2.38 7.83 11.65
C LEU A 162 -3.57 8.71 11.27
N GLY A 163 -4.69 8.13 10.83
CA GLY A 163 -5.84 8.82 10.24
C GLY A 163 -5.88 8.78 8.71
N LEU A 164 -5.02 7.95 8.08
CA LEU A 164 -5.13 7.65 6.66
C LEU A 164 -6.24 6.62 6.43
N TRP A 165 -6.93 6.77 5.30
CA TRP A 165 -7.89 5.78 4.84
C TRP A 165 -7.25 4.93 3.73
N HIS A 166 -8.00 3.96 3.23
CA HIS A 166 -7.52 3.16 2.10
C HIS A 166 -7.14 4.02 0.90
N ALA A 167 -6.24 3.50 0.08
CA ALA A 167 -5.85 4.07 -1.20
C ALA A 167 -6.53 3.33 -2.35
N ALA A 168 -6.83 4.00 -3.46
CA ALA A 168 -7.39 3.35 -4.64
C ALA A 168 -6.34 2.68 -5.53
N ASP A 169 -5.05 2.90 -5.26
CA ASP A 169 -3.95 2.26 -5.95
C ASP A 169 -3.71 0.85 -5.38
N PRO A 170 -3.84 -0.23 -6.18
CA PRO A 170 -3.58 -1.59 -5.72
C PRO A 170 -2.14 -1.85 -5.27
N GLN A 171 -1.21 -0.97 -5.62
CA GLN A 171 0.19 -1.05 -5.20
C GLN A 171 0.47 -0.34 -3.87
N ALA A 172 -0.47 0.47 -3.37
CA ALA A 172 -0.29 1.19 -2.13
C ALA A 172 -0.34 0.25 -0.93
N THR A 173 0.38 0.61 0.14
CA THR A 173 0.31 -0.17 1.38
C THR A 173 -1.05 -0.07 2.00
N LEU A 174 -1.72 1.08 1.85
CA LEU A 174 -3.11 1.28 2.26
C LEU A 174 -4.15 0.75 1.26
N TYR A 175 -3.79 -0.09 0.29
CA TYR A 175 -4.82 -0.75 -0.52
C TYR A 175 -5.68 -1.68 0.35
N ALA A 176 -7.00 -1.57 0.22
CA ALA A 176 -7.99 -2.25 1.08
C ALA A 176 -7.92 -3.79 1.06
N ARG A 177 -7.19 -4.38 0.12
CA ARG A 177 -7.07 -5.82 -0.04
C ARG A 177 -5.65 -6.27 0.22
N THR A 178 -5.54 -7.36 0.98
CA THR A 178 -4.29 -8.08 1.22
C THR A 178 -4.48 -9.56 0.90
N GLN A 179 -3.38 -10.28 0.71
CA GLN A 179 -3.35 -11.72 0.47
C GLN A 179 -2.15 -12.36 1.15
N GLU A 180 -2.21 -13.68 1.32
CA GLU A 180 -1.08 -14.47 1.81
C GLU A 180 0.16 -14.27 0.91
N GLY A 181 1.35 -14.27 1.50
CA GLY A 181 2.62 -14.07 0.79
C GLY A 181 2.91 -12.65 0.31
N LEU A 182 1.99 -11.70 0.51
CA LEU A 182 2.19 -10.30 0.15
C LEU A 182 3.19 -9.64 1.10
N VAL A 183 4.29 -9.12 0.54
CA VAL A 183 5.36 -8.45 1.31
C VAL A 183 5.68 -7.03 0.84
N TYR A 184 5.11 -6.54 -0.26
CA TYR A 184 5.40 -5.19 -0.73
C TYR A 184 4.84 -4.12 0.22
N GLY A 185 3.73 -4.42 0.91
CA GLY A 185 3.13 -3.54 1.92
C GLY A 185 4.00 -3.33 3.16
N ARG A 186 5.18 -3.96 3.24
CA ARG A 186 6.23 -3.62 4.22
C ARG A 186 6.86 -2.24 3.97
N ASN A 187 6.69 -1.67 2.78
CA ASN A 187 7.25 -0.38 2.39
C ASN A 187 6.14 0.60 2.07
N LEU A 188 6.33 1.89 2.30
CA LEU A 188 5.33 2.90 1.96
C LEU A 188 5.39 3.22 0.46
N ALA A 189 4.21 3.26 -0.18
CA ALA A 189 4.06 3.81 -1.52
C ALA A 189 4.04 5.35 -1.47
N ALA A 190 4.15 5.98 -2.65
CA ALA A 190 4.11 7.43 -2.77
C ALA A 190 2.82 8.04 -2.19
N ASP A 191 1.71 7.31 -2.27
CA ASP A 191 0.42 7.69 -1.70
C ASP A 191 0.46 7.77 -0.17
N ASP A 192 0.95 6.70 0.47
CA ASP A 192 1.06 6.59 1.93
C ASP A 192 1.98 7.69 2.50
N VAL A 193 3.09 7.97 1.79
CA VAL A 193 4.05 9.04 2.13
C VAL A 193 3.41 10.42 2.03
N ALA A 194 2.68 10.69 0.94
CA ALA A 194 2.00 11.97 0.74
C ALA A 194 0.95 12.22 1.84
N GLY A 195 0.20 11.18 2.21
CA GLY A 195 -0.77 11.24 3.31
C GLY A 195 -0.12 11.55 4.66
N LEU A 196 0.97 10.87 5.00
CA LEU A 196 1.70 11.14 6.23
C LEU A 196 2.20 12.59 6.28
N CYS A 197 2.81 13.07 5.19
CA CYS A 197 3.35 14.43 5.13
C CYS A 197 2.27 15.50 5.10
N TYR A 198 1.05 15.17 4.70
CA TYR A 198 -0.12 16.05 4.86
C TYR A 198 -0.60 16.13 6.31
N LEU A 199 -0.72 14.99 6.98
CA LEU A 199 -1.23 14.93 8.35
C LEU A 199 -0.21 15.43 9.38
N TYR A 200 1.08 15.14 9.19
CA TYR A 200 2.15 15.43 10.16
C TYR A 200 3.39 16.07 9.52
N PRO A 201 3.25 17.20 8.80
CA PRO A 201 4.40 17.94 8.27
C PRO A 201 5.24 18.56 9.41
N PRO A 202 6.57 18.72 9.22
CA PRO A 202 7.43 19.46 10.15
C PRO A 202 7.09 20.97 10.25
N GLY A 203 6.24 21.47 9.36
CA GLY A 203 5.79 22.86 9.30
C GLY A 203 4.35 22.97 8.79
N ALA A 204 3.92 24.15 8.36
CA ALA A 204 2.61 24.26 7.72
C ALA A 204 2.60 23.47 6.41
N PHE A 205 1.60 22.61 6.22
CA PHE A 205 1.42 21.89 4.96
C PHE A 205 1.19 22.88 3.81
N THR A 206 1.84 22.65 2.67
CA THR A 206 1.62 23.39 1.42
C THR A 206 1.58 22.44 0.25
N CYS A 207 0.72 22.71 -0.73
CA CYS A 207 0.64 21.93 -1.97
C CYS A 207 1.30 22.67 -3.15
N ALA A 208 1.83 21.92 -4.11
CA ALA A 208 2.29 22.41 -5.40
C ALA A 208 1.35 21.98 -6.55
N SER A 209 0.66 20.86 -6.39
CA SER A 209 -0.20 20.24 -7.40
C SER A 209 -1.42 19.55 -6.75
N ASP A 210 -2.42 19.22 -7.56
CA ASP A 210 -3.64 18.56 -7.09
C ASP A 210 -3.37 17.15 -6.51
N ALA A 211 -2.23 16.54 -6.83
CA ALA A 211 -1.76 15.27 -6.29
C ALA A 211 -1.37 15.38 -4.80
N ASP A 212 -0.88 16.55 -4.38
CA ASP A 212 -0.51 16.78 -2.97
C ASP A 212 -1.75 16.92 -2.06
N CYS A 213 -2.95 16.98 -2.64
CA CYS A 213 -4.18 17.27 -1.92
C CYS A 213 -5.08 16.04 -1.78
N PRO A 214 -5.60 15.78 -0.57
CA PRO A 214 -6.35 14.56 -0.27
C PRO A 214 -7.73 14.50 -0.93
N ALA A 215 -8.21 13.28 -1.11
CA ALA A 215 -9.61 12.96 -0.93
C ALA A 215 -9.92 12.82 0.58
N MET A 216 -11.05 13.34 1.03
CA MET A 216 -11.41 13.31 2.44
C MET A 216 -12.65 12.42 2.62
N PHE A 217 -12.50 11.38 3.44
CA PHE A 217 -13.55 10.41 3.73
C PHE A 217 -14.30 10.77 5.02
N GLY A 218 -15.64 10.83 4.93
CA GLY A 218 -16.52 11.16 6.05
C GLY A 218 -17.03 9.93 6.77
N TYR A 219 -16.23 9.38 7.68
CA TYR A 219 -16.59 8.15 8.42
C TYR A 219 -17.72 8.38 9.44
N TYR A 220 -17.72 9.52 10.14
CA TYR A 220 -18.70 9.84 11.21
C TYR A 220 -19.93 10.62 10.71
N GLY A 221 -20.29 10.44 9.44
CA GLY A 221 -21.24 11.29 8.72
C GLY A 221 -20.54 12.38 7.93
N GLY A 222 -21.31 13.19 7.19
CA GLY A 222 -20.78 14.28 6.35
C GLY A 222 -20.02 13.76 5.11
N GLY A 223 -20.73 13.56 4.00
CA GLY A 223 -20.25 12.85 2.80
C GLY A 223 -18.87 13.28 2.27
N ALA A 224 -18.20 12.40 1.53
CA ALA A 224 -16.83 12.61 1.07
C ALA A 224 -16.64 13.87 0.19
N VAL A 225 -15.43 14.42 0.17
CA VAL A 225 -15.04 15.51 -0.73
C VAL A 225 -13.66 15.26 -1.33
N ARG A 226 -13.39 15.91 -2.47
CA ARG A 226 -12.04 16.01 -3.01
C ARG A 226 -11.51 17.43 -2.86
N THR A 227 -10.23 17.53 -2.53
CA THR A 227 -9.49 18.80 -2.56
C THR A 227 -8.47 18.80 -3.69
N ARG A 228 -8.11 20.00 -4.12
CA ARG A 228 -7.14 20.30 -5.16
C ARG A 228 -6.26 21.47 -4.72
N CYS A 229 -5.10 21.60 -5.32
CA CYS A 229 -4.19 22.66 -4.91
C CYS A 229 -4.64 24.01 -5.47
N SER A 230 -4.75 25.00 -4.60
CA SER A 230 -5.13 26.37 -4.93
C SER A 230 -4.27 27.34 -4.14
N ALA A 231 -3.37 28.04 -4.85
CA ALA A 231 -2.47 29.04 -4.28
C ALA A 231 -1.65 28.54 -3.07
N GLY A 232 -1.17 27.29 -3.12
CA GLY A 232 -0.34 26.69 -2.07
C GLY A 232 -1.13 25.97 -0.96
N SER A 233 -2.46 25.98 -1.01
CA SER A 233 -3.33 25.32 -0.02
C SER A 233 -4.35 24.40 -0.69
N CYS A 234 -4.72 23.31 -0.01
CA CYS A 234 -5.76 22.43 -0.49
C CYS A 234 -7.14 23.07 -0.28
N ALA A 235 -7.88 23.22 -1.38
CA ALA A 235 -9.25 23.73 -1.39
C ALA A 235 -10.16 22.73 -2.09
N GLN A 236 -11.45 22.69 -1.73
CA GLN A 236 -12.40 21.77 -2.36
C GLN A 236 -12.46 21.99 -3.88
N GLY A 237 -12.38 20.90 -4.64
CA GLY A 237 -12.45 20.94 -6.10
C GLY A 237 -12.19 19.58 -6.73
N SER A 238 -12.54 19.46 -8.01
CA SER A 238 -12.27 18.25 -8.78
C SER A 238 -10.80 18.14 -9.19
N THR A 239 -10.36 16.91 -9.45
CA THR A 239 -8.96 16.57 -9.71
C THR A 239 -8.77 15.79 -11.01
N THR A 240 -7.53 15.46 -11.36
CA THR A 240 -7.14 14.80 -12.62
C THR A 240 -7.13 13.27 -12.54
N TYR A 241 -6.84 12.63 -13.67
CA TYR A 241 -6.68 11.19 -13.81
C TYR A 241 -5.74 10.57 -12.76
N GLY A 242 -6.07 9.36 -12.30
CA GLY A 242 -5.26 8.57 -11.38
C GLY A 242 -5.36 9.00 -9.91
N LEU A 243 -6.10 10.05 -9.58
CA LEU A 243 -6.21 10.52 -8.20
C LEU A 243 -7.49 10.00 -7.52
N ASP A 244 -7.43 9.73 -6.22
CA ASP A 244 -8.54 9.18 -5.44
C ASP A 244 -9.89 9.92 -5.54
N CYS A 245 -10.99 9.17 -5.53
CA CYS A 245 -12.33 9.74 -5.60
C CYS A 245 -13.38 8.86 -4.92
N PHE A 246 -14.48 9.49 -4.49
CA PHE A 246 -15.65 8.79 -3.93
C PHE A 246 -16.91 9.04 -4.76
N ALA A 247 -16.88 10.04 -5.64
CA ALA A 247 -17.98 10.41 -6.52
C ALA A 247 -17.46 10.93 -7.86
N ALA A 248 -18.26 10.79 -8.90
CA ALA A 248 -17.97 11.28 -10.26
C ALA A 248 -17.60 12.78 -10.28
N SER A 249 -18.24 13.60 -9.45
CA SER A 249 -17.97 15.03 -9.33
C SER A 249 -16.60 15.38 -8.74
N HIS A 250 -15.90 14.41 -8.14
CA HIS A 250 -14.54 14.60 -7.64
C HIS A 250 -13.52 14.61 -8.79
N CYS A 251 -13.91 14.16 -9.98
CA CYS A 251 -13.02 14.01 -11.12
C CYS A 251 -13.34 15.03 -12.20
N ALA A 252 -12.32 15.65 -12.77
CA ALA A 252 -12.46 16.61 -13.87
C ALA A 252 -13.08 15.95 -15.12
N SER A 253 -12.86 14.65 -15.30
CA SER A 253 -13.51 13.82 -16.33
C SER A 253 -15.00 13.57 -16.07
N GLY A 254 -15.48 13.81 -14.86
CA GLY A 254 -16.79 13.38 -14.41
C GLY A 254 -16.91 11.86 -14.23
N GLN A 255 -15.79 11.13 -14.17
CA GLN A 255 -15.77 9.67 -14.04
C GLN A 255 -14.89 9.25 -12.86
N CYS A 256 -15.52 8.58 -11.88
CA CYS A 256 -14.86 7.98 -10.73
C CYS A 256 -15.10 6.48 -10.77
N MET A 257 -14.03 5.70 -10.88
CA MET A 257 -14.09 4.25 -10.97
C MET A 257 -13.69 3.63 -9.63
N ALA A 258 -14.59 2.85 -9.03
CA ALA A 258 -14.27 1.96 -7.92
C ALA A 258 -14.02 0.54 -8.43
N ASP A 259 -13.37 -0.25 -7.58
CA ASP A 259 -13.42 -1.70 -7.67
C ASP A 259 -14.89 -2.18 -7.71
N PRO A 260 -15.32 -2.93 -8.73
CA PRO A 260 -16.70 -3.41 -8.84
C PRO A 260 -17.18 -4.23 -7.65
N GLU A 261 -16.24 -4.88 -6.94
CA GLU A 261 -16.51 -5.67 -5.75
C GLU A 261 -16.58 -4.82 -4.46
N SER A 262 -16.11 -3.57 -4.50
CA SER A 262 -16.06 -2.65 -3.36
C SER A 262 -16.51 -1.23 -3.76
N PRO A 263 -17.81 -0.90 -3.61
CA PRO A 263 -18.37 0.35 -4.12
C PRO A 263 -17.82 1.62 -3.42
N THR A 264 -17.83 2.75 -4.15
CA THR A 264 -17.27 4.06 -3.69
C THR A 264 -17.93 4.67 -2.46
N ALA A 265 -18.95 4.03 -1.88
CA ALA A 265 -19.57 4.51 -0.65
C ALA A 265 -18.62 4.37 0.57
N TYR A 266 -17.68 3.43 0.50
CA TYR A 266 -16.79 3.08 1.60
C TYR A 266 -15.32 3.02 1.18
N GLU A 267 -15.05 2.58 -0.06
CA GLU A 267 -13.70 2.50 -0.59
C GLU A 267 -13.42 3.62 -1.60
N PRO A 268 -12.22 4.20 -1.62
CA PRO A 268 -11.89 5.15 -2.67
C PRO A 268 -11.77 4.41 -4.00
N GLY A 269 -12.39 5.02 -5.01
CA GLY A 269 -12.05 4.76 -6.40
C GLY A 269 -10.97 5.72 -6.87
N PHE A 270 -10.75 5.75 -8.17
CA PHE A 270 -9.83 6.69 -8.80
C PHE A 270 -10.47 7.42 -9.97
N CYS A 271 -9.99 8.63 -10.21
CA CYS A 271 -10.42 9.42 -11.34
C CYS A 271 -9.95 8.79 -12.63
N THR A 272 -10.89 8.29 -13.41
CA THR A 272 -10.64 7.65 -14.69
C THR A 272 -11.06 8.55 -15.85
N GLN A 273 -10.87 8.10 -17.08
CA GLN A 273 -11.35 8.76 -18.28
C GLN A 273 -11.76 7.72 -19.34
N ALA A 274 -12.51 8.18 -20.34
CA ALA A 274 -12.83 7.36 -21.51
C ALA A 274 -11.57 7.04 -22.32
N CYS A 275 -11.56 5.87 -22.94
CA CYS A 275 -10.45 5.36 -23.72
C CYS A 275 -10.91 4.59 -24.96
N SER A 276 -9.96 4.22 -25.81
CA SER A 276 -10.18 3.40 -27.00
C SER A 276 -9.63 1.99 -26.80
N LEU A 277 -10.53 0.98 -26.81
CA LEU A 277 -10.15 -0.44 -26.70
C LEU A 277 -9.14 -0.87 -27.77
N ALA A 278 -9.21 -0.27 -28.96
CA ALA A 278 -8.32 -0.58 -30.07
C ALA A 278 -6.94 0.08 -29.92
N ALA A 279 -6.87 1.25 -29.28
CA ALA A 279 -5.63 2.02 -29.16
C ALA A 279 -4.89 1.77 -27.84
N GLN A 280 -5.59 1.29 -26.80
CA GLN A 280 -5.03 1.13 -25.44
C GLN A 280 -4.33 2.42 -25.00
N ASP A 281 -5.05 3.53 -25.10
CA ASP A 281 -4.54 4.90 -25.00
C ASP A 281 -4.64 5.50 -23.59
N CYS A 282 -4.73 4.65 -22.57
CA CYS A 282 -4.77 5.10 -21.19
C CYS A 282 -3.40 5.61 -20.72
N PRO A 283 -3.36 6.65 -19.87
CA PRO A 283 -2.12 7.18 -19.32
C PRO A 283 -1.35 6.11 -18.54
N GLN A 284 -0.03 6.28 -18.43
CA GLN A 284 0.82 5.43 -17.58
C GLN A 284 0.82 3.93 -17.96
N GLY A 285 0.31 3.58 -19.14
CA GLY A 285 0.21 2.19 -19.58
C GLY A 285 -0.95 1.42 -18.93
N ASP A 286 -1.89 2.14 -18.32
CA ASP A 286 -3.11 1.58 -17.75
C ASP A 286 -3.97 0.88 -18.82
N LEU A 287 -4.85 -0.02 -18.40
CA LEU A 287 -5.68 -0.80 -19.33
C LEU A 287 -6.90 -0.01 -19.78
N CYS A 288 -7.21 -0.04 -21.07
CA CYS A 288 -8.54 0.32 -21.55
C CYS A 288 -9.46 -0.89 -21.62
N SER A 289 -10.54 -0.90 -20.81
CA SER A 289 -11.53 -1.98 -20.76
C SER A 289 -12.96 -1.45 -20.65
N ASP A 290 -13.90 -2.16 -21.30
CA ASP A 290 -15.33 -1.87 -21.29
C ASP A 290 -16.14 -2.73 -20.31
N ALA A 291 -15.46 -3.43 -19.40
CA ALA A 291 -16.09 -4.30 -18.40
C ALA A 291 -17.15 -3.59 -17.53
N SER A 292 -17.05 -2.26 -17.37
CA SER A 292 -18.04 -1.43 -16.67
C SER A 292 -19.22 -0.96 -17.54
N GLY A 293 -19.36 -1.48 -18.76
CA GLY A 293 -20.39 -1.07 -19.73
C GLY A 293 -20.02 0.17 -20.56
N ALA A 294 -18.83 0.73 -20.34
CA ALA A 294 -18.24 1.81 -21.12
C ALA A 294 -16.71 1.64 -21.11
N ALA A 295 -16.04 1.93 -22.23
CA ALA A 295 -14.59 1.85 -22.35
C ALA A 295 -13.92 2.94 -21.49
N LEU A 296 -13.34 2.53 -20.36
CA LEU A 296 -12.70 3.39 -19.37
C LEU A 296 -11.31 2.86 -19.04
N CYS A 297 -10.45 3.74 -18.53
CA CYS A 297 -9.12 3.36 -18.09
C CYS A 297 -9.12 2.73 -16.69
N TRP A 298 -8.38 1.63 -16.54
CA TRP A 298 -8.25 0.85 -15.32
C TRP A 298 -6.81 0.92 -14.81
N ARG A 299 -6.63 1.42 -13.59
CA ARG A 299 -5.35 1.31 -12.89
C ARG A 299 -5.15 -0.13 -12.42
N GLY A 300 -3.99 -0.70 -12.72
CA GLY A 300 -3.47 -1.82 -11.94
C GLY A 300 -4.22 -3.16 -11.99
N ARG A 301 -4.81 -3.59 -13.11
CA ARG A 301 -5.36 -4.95 -13.22
C ARG A 301 -5.16 -5.50 -14.61
N ASP A 302 -4.73 -6.77 -14.72
CA ASP A 302 -5.33 -7.70 -15.66
C ASP A 302 -5.13 -9.20 -15.33
N ASP A 303 -6.27 -9.91 -15.33
CA ASP A 303 -6.52 -11.36 -15.54
C ASP A 303 -6.12 -12.48 -14.53
N CYS A 304 -6.00 -12.22 -13.23
CA CYS A 304 -6.17 -13.28 -12.20
C CYS A 304 -7.19 -12.87 -11.11
N PRO A 305 -8.50 -13.09 -11.32
CA PRO A 305 -9.52 -12.44 -10.51
C PRO A 305 -9.83 -13.09 -9.15
N ASN A 306 -9.25 -14.24 -8.79
CA ASN A 306 -9.50 -14.86 -7.49
C ASN A 306 -8.45 -15.91 -7.08
N THR A 307 -8.51 -16.31 -5.81
CA THR A 307 -7.71 -17.34 -5.15
C THR A 307 -7.92 -18.77 -5.70
N ALA A 308 -8.75 -18.98 -6.73
CA ALA A 308 -8.96 -20.28 -7.36
C ALA A 308 -8.07 -20.50 -8.61
N ARG A 309 -6.79 -20.77 -8.32
CA ARG A 309 -5.86 -21.71 -9.00
C ARG A 309 -5.60 -21.57 -10.52
N ARG A 310 -4.29 -21.54 -10.83
CA ARG A 310 -3.49 -22.41 -11.73
C ARG A 310 -4.03 -22.74 -13.14
N THR A 311 -5.29 -23.08 -13.31
CA THR A 311 -5.94 -23.55 -14.54
C THR A 311 -5.95 -22.52 -15.69
N GLU A 312 -6.16 -21.24 -15.38
CA GLU A 312 -6.16 -20.15 -16.38
C GLU A 312 -4.75 -19.91 -16.92
N CYS A 313 -3.76 -19.79 -16.02
CA CYS A 313 -2.36 -19.73 -16.41
C CYS A 313 -1.87 -21.05 -17.03
N GLN A 314 -2.46 -22.20 -16.71
CA GLN A 314 -2.11 -23.49 -17.32
C GLN A 314 -2.65 -23.64 -18.74
N ALA A 315 -3.79 -23.01 -19.07
CA ALA A 315 -4.34 -22.99 -20.41
C ALA A 315 -3.46 -22.18 -21.38
N SER A 316 -2.81 -21.11 -20.90
CA SER A 316 -1.95 -20.23 -21.68
C SER A 316 -0.45 -20.59 -21.63
N LEU A 317 0.05 -21.10 -20.50
CA LEU A 317 1.47 -21.37 -20.26
C LEU A 317 1.83 -22.86 -20.02
N GLY A 318 0.85 -23.77 -20.12
CA GLY A 318 1.04 -25.21 -19.87
C GLY A 318 1.03 -25.57 -18.38
N SER A 319 1.26 -26.84 -18.02
CA SER A 319 1.05 -27.38 -16.66
C SER A 319 1.77 -26.64 -15.51
N ASN A 320 2.73 -25.77 -15.83
CA ASN A 320 3.59 -25.05 -14.90
C ASN A 320 3.22 -23.56 -14.74
N GLY A 321 2.10 -23.11 -15.33
CA GLY A 321 1.59 -21.75 -15.18
C GLY A 321 0.92 -21.51 -13.82
N TYR A 322 1.21 -20.37 -13.19
CA TYR A 322 0.62 -19.95 -11.92
C TYR A 322 0.61 -18.42 -11.82
N CYS A 323 -0.26 -17.88 -10.96
CA CYS A 323 -0.40 -16.44 -10.83
C CYS A 323 0.53 -15.89 -9.75
N VAL A 324 1.28 -14.83 -10.07
CA VAL A 324 2.22 -14.16 -9.17
C VAL A 324 1.97 -12.68 -9.22
N GLN A 325 1.95 -12.04 -8.05
CA GLN A 325 1.95 -10.60 -7.95
C GLN A 325 3.33 -10.07 -8.28
N ASP A 326 3.45 -9.31 -9.35
CA ASP A 326 4.71 -8.68 -9.76
C ASP A 326 4.99 -7.45 -8.87
N SER A 327 6.20 -6.90 -8.91
CA SER A 327 6.54 -5.76 -8.04
C SER A 327 5.87 -4.45 -8.49
N ASP A 328 5.20 -4.46 -9.63
CA ASP A 328 4.27 -3.42 -10.06
C ASP A 328 2.82 -3.70 -9.59
N GLY A 329 2.66 -4.62 -8.62
CA GLY A 329 1.39 -4.97 -7.97
C GLY A 329 0.40 -5.72 -8.87
N LEU A 330 0.71 -5.86 -10.15
CA LEU A 330 -0.11 -6.60 -11.11
C LEU A 330 0.03 -8.10 -10.87
N LEU A 331 -1.09 -8.79 -10.76
CA LEU A 331 -1.11 -10.25 -10.83
C LEU A 331 -0.88 -10.68 -12.28
N ARG A 332 0.18 -11.46 -12.53
CA ARG A 332 0.55 -11.95 -13.86
C ARG A 332 0.72 -13.46 -13.85
N CYS A 333 0.29 -14.13 -14.92
CA CYS A 333 0.63 -15.53 -15.13
C CYS A 333 2.14 -15.69 -15.40
N ARG A 334 2.81 -16.47 -14.55
CA ARG A 334 4.24 -16.82 -14.65
C ARG A 334 4.42 -18.34 -14.75
N ARG A 335 5.57 -18.81 -15.25
CA ARG A 335 5.97 -20.23 -15.20
C ARG A 335 6.87 -20.49 -14.02
N THR A 336 6.67 -21.59 -13.30
CA THR A 336 7.66 -22.04 -12.31
C THR A 336 8.87 -22.61 -13.02
N CYS A 337 10.03 -22.51 -12.39
CA CYS A 337 11.27 -23.01 -12.94
C CYS A 337 12.19 -23.54 -11.85
N LEU A 338 13.10 -24.41 -12.26
CA LEU A 338 14.21 -24.90 -11.44
C LEU A 338 15.56 -24.52 -12.06
N VAL A 339 15.54 -24.22 -13.36
CA VAL A 339 16.63 -23.81 -14.24
C VAL A 339 16.04 -22.95 -15.37
N ASP A 340 16.88 -22.14 -16.02
CA ASP A 340 16.47 -21.15 -17.03
C ASP A 340 15.80 -21.76 -18.27
N GLU A 341 16.15 -23.00 -18.64
CA GLU A 341 15.58 -23.68 -19.80
C GLU A 341 14.06 -23.92 -19.67
N HIS A 342 13.50 -23.85 -18.45
CA HIS A 342 12.06 -23.94 -18.20
C HIS A 342 11.31 -22.65 -18.55
N CYS A 343 12.03 -21.54 -18.77
CA CYS A 343 11.48 -20.20 -18.92
C CYS A 343 11.37 -19.72 -20.37
N GLY A 344 11.80 -20.51 -21.36
CA GLY A 344 11.51 -20.25 -22.77
C GLY A 344 11.99 -18.89 -23.30
N GLY A 345 13.10 -18.37 -22.77
CA GLY A 345 13.69 -17.07 -23.16
C GLY A 345 13.80 -16.05 -22.01
N GLU A 346 13.17 -16.32 -20.86
CA GLU A 346 13.34 -15.59 -19.60
C GLU A 346 14.34 -16.31 -18.66
N GLU A 347 14.72 -15.70 -17.53
CA GLU A 347 15.59 -16.33 -16.51
C GLU A 347 14.78 -16.87 -15.33
N CYS A 348 15.31 -17.93 -14.71
CA CYS A 348 14.73 -18.58 -13.55
C CYS A 348 15.21 -17.92 -12.24
N TYR A 349 14.38 -17.05 -11.67
CA TYR A 349 14.69 -16.40 -10.41
C TYR A 349 14.31 -17.28 -9.21
N GLY A 350 15.26 -17.51 -8.30
CA GLY A 350 15.06 -18.34 -7.10
C GLY A 350 15.17 -19.85 -7.31
N GLY A 351 15.39 -20.31 -8.55
CA GLY A 351 15.58 -21.73 -8.88
C GLY A 351 17.02 -22.04 -9.24
N THR A 352 17.80 -22.61 -8.30
CA THR A 352 19.15 -23.15 -8.58
C THR A 352 19.28 -24.61 -8.13
N GLY A 353 18.21 -25.39 -8.31
CA GLY A 353 18.25 -26.86 -8.16
C GLY A 353 17.67 -27.44 -6.86
N GLY A 354 16.85 -26.69 -6.11
CA GLY A 354 16.14 -27.19 -4.92
C GLY A 354 14.83 -26.44 -4.64
N VAL A 355 14.06 -26.94 -3.66
CA VAL A 355 12.85 -26.28 -3.12
C VAL A 355 13.27 -25.09 -2.26
N PRO A 356 12.58 -23.93 -2.33
CA PRO A 356 11.37 -23.64 -3.10
C PRO A 356 11.63 -23.42 -4.61
N PRO A 357 10.67 -23.79 -5.48
CA PRO A 357 10.80 -23.55 -6.93
C PRO A 357 10.88 -22.05 -7.23
N GLY A 358 11.73 -21.71 -8.21
CA GLY A 358 11.86 -20.36 -8.73
C GLY A 358 10.76 -20.00 -9.73
N PHE A 359 10.86 -18.79 -10.27
CA PHE A 359 9.90 -18.25 -11.23
C PHE A 359 10.57 -17.59 -12.43
N CYS A 360 9.94 -17.74 -13.59
CA CYS A 360 10.40 -17.14 -14.82
C CYS A 360 10.09 -15.64 -14.83
N LYS A 361 11.10 -14.81 -15.05
CA LYS A 361 10.95 -13.35 -15.14
C LYS A 361 11.85 -12.76 -16.24
N PRO A 362 11.39 -11.71 -16.95
CA PRO A 362 12.27 -10.84 -17.71
C PRO A 362 13.32 -10.21 -16.79
N VAL A 363 14.58 -10.32 -17.19
CA VAL A 363 15.71 -9.77 -16.46
C VAL A 363 15.69 -8.25 -16.58
N GLY A 364 15.89 -7.54 -15.46
CA GLY A 364 16.11 -6.10 -15.49
C GLY A 364 17.38 -5.76 -16.28
N ALA A 365 17.34 -4.70 -17.09
CA ALA A 365 18.48 -4.33 -17.93
C ALA A 365 19.65 -3.73 -17.14
N LYS A 366 19.42 -3.30 -15.89
CA LYS A 366 20.41 -2.60 -15.09
C LYS A 366 21.37 -3.55 -14.40
N ILE A 367 22.66 -3.27 -14.46
CA ILE A 367 23.70 -4.14 -13.88
C ILE A 367 24.04 -3.74 -12.44
N LEU A 368 24.78 -4.59 -11.73
CA LEU A 368 25.24 -4.32 -10.37
C LEU A 368 25.89 -2.93 -10.24
N GLY A 369 25.50 -2.19 -9.19
CA GLY A 369 25.97 -0.83 -8.90
C GLY A 369 25.20 0.28 -9.61
N GLU A 370 24.29 -0.04 -10.54
CA GLU A 370 23.45 0.98 -11.15
C GLU A 370 22.35 1.44 -10.19
N PRO A 371 22.04 2.76 -10.16
CA PRO A 371 20.92 3.28 -9.40
C PRO A 371 19.63 2.58 -9.76
N CYS A 372 18.91 2.17 -8.71
CA CYS A 372 17.64 1.51 -8.86
C CYS A 372 16.62 2.08 -7.89
N GLU A 373 15.37 2.07 -8.31
CA GLU A 373 14.23 2.44 -7.46
C GLU A 373 13.61 1.18 -6.83
N HIS A 374 13.67 0.06 -7.54
CA HIS A 374 13.21 -1.24 -7.07
C HIS A 374 13.98 -2.39 -7.74
N GLY A 375 13.92 -3.58 -7.15
CA GLY A 375 14.70 -4.75 -7.58
C GLY A 375 14.59 -5.07 -9.07
N LEU A 376 13.42 -4.88 -9.69
CA LEU A 376 13.18 -5.33 -11.07
C LEU A 376 13.96 -4.61 -12.15
N GLU A 377 14.50 -3.44 -11.85
CA GLU A 377 15.36 -2.76 -12.81
C GLU A 377 16.69 -3.49 -12.96
N CYS A 378 17.08 -4.25 -11.92
CA CYS A 378 18.37 -4.90 -11.79
C CYS A 378 18.36 -6.32 -12.34
N ALA A 379 19.44 -6.69 -13.04
CA ALA A 379 19.68 -8.06 -13.48
C ALA A 379 19.75 -9.06 -12.32
N GLN A 380 20.14 -8.60 -11.12
CA GLN A 380 20.20 -9.39 -9.89
C GLN A 380 18.94 -9.28 -9.02
N LEU A 381 17.94 -8.54 -9.51
CA LEU A 381 16.62 -8.36 -8.90
C LEU A 381 16.60 -7.82 -7.46
N THR A 382 17.73 -7.28 -7.00
CA THR A 382 17.91 -6.74 -5.66
C THR A 382 18.34 -5.28 -5.79
N CYS A 383 17.58 -4.40 -5.16
CA CYS A 383 17.84 -2.96 -5.15
C CYS A 383 17.98 -2.49 -3.72
N ALA A 384 19.18 -2.06 -3.32
CA ALA A 384 19.46 -1.78 -1.93
C ALA A 384 20.72 -0.91 -1.74
N GLY A 385 20.85 -0.32 -0.55
CA GLY A 385 21.91 0.61 -0.18
C GLY A 385 21.41 1.67 0.80
N ALA A 386 22.28 2.20 1.67
CA ALA A 386 21.94 3.29 2.57
C ALA A 386 22.14 4.64 1.87
N GLY A 387 21.07 5.44 1.75
CA GLY A 387 21.10 6.79 1.15
C GLY A 387 19.95 7.06 0.18
N THR A 388 19.96 8.24 -0.46
CA THR A 388 18.91 8.73 -1.38
C THR A 388 18.92 8.07 -2.77
N THR A 389 19.75 7.06 -2.99
CA THR A 389 19.84 6.37 -4.29
C THR A 389 20.32 4.94 -4.08
N PRO A 390 19.40 3.98 -3.84
CA PRO A 390 19.72 2.56 -3.79
C PRO A 390 20.35 2.08 -5.10
N THR A 391 21.12 1.00 -5.06
CA THR A 391 21.77 0.45 -6.26
C THR A 391 21.53 -1.04 -6.40
N CYS A 392 21.60 -1.53 -7.65
CA CYS A 392 21.49 -2.93 -7.96
C CYS A 392 22.57 -3.72 -7.21
N SER A 393 22.14 -4.58 -6.29
CA SER A 393 23.01 -5.24 -5.31
C SER A 393 23.00 -6.76 -5.49
N PRO A 394 24.05 -7.49 -5.06
CA PRO A 394 24.06 -8.94 -5.12
C PRO A 394 23.18 -9.56 -4.01
N TRP A 395 22.69 -10.78 -4.26
CA TRP A 395 21.97 -11.60 -3.27
C TRP A 395 22.91 -12.68 -2.68
N PRO A 396 22.80 -13.08 -1.39
CA PRO A 396 22.01 -12.51 -0.28
C PRO A 396 22.72 -11.35 0.43
N TYR A 397 21.96 -10.46 1.07
CA TYR A 397 22.49 -9.37 1.90
C TYR A 397 23.27 -9.94 3.11
N SER A 398 24.59 -10.04 3.00
CA SER A 398 25.45 -10.26 4.17
C SER A 398 25.65 -8.91 4.85
N ASN A 399 25.05 -8.75 6.03
CA ASN A 399 25.27 -7.60 6.91
C ASN A 399 26.66 -7.69 7.58
N THR A 400 27.72 -7.79 6.78
CA THR A 400 29.10 -7.68 7.24
C THR A 400 29.71 -6.44 6.63
N THR A 401 29.54 -5.31 7.32
CA THR A 401 30.49 -4.20 7.21
C THR A 401 31.40 -4.24 8.44
N PRO A 402 32.69 -3.90 8.32
CA PRO A 402 33.50 -3.52 9.47
C PRO A 402 32.96 -2.26 10.14
#